data_AF-A0A1Q5T7K1-F1
#
_entry.id   AF-A0A1Q5T7K1-F1
#
_cell.length_a   1.000
_cell.length_b   1.000
_cell.length_c   1.000
_cell.angle_alpha   90.00
_cell.angle_beta   90.00
_cell.angle_gamma   90.00
#
_symmetry.space_group_name_H-M   'P 1'
#
loop_
_entity.id
_entity.type
_entity.pdbx_description
1 polymer ?
#
loop_
_entity_poly.entity_id
_entity_poly.type
_entity_poly.pdbx_seq_one_letter_code
_entity_poly.pdbx_strand_id
1 'polypeptide(L)' 'MAAKFWSLAARRGKKKALVAIAHRMLTIIYCMLSRKEPFREPQIS' A
#
# COMPACT_ATOMS: atom_id res chain seq x y z
N MET A 1 2.82 -6.99 -5.07
CA MET A 1 1.67 -6.05 -5.12
C MET A 1 0.49 -6.53 -5.96
N ALA A 2 0.73 -7.26 -7.06
CA ALA A 2 -0.33 -7.78 -7.93
C ALA A 2 -1.35 -8.68 -7.21
N ALA A 3 -0.91 -9.66 -6.41
CA ALA A 3 -1.82 -10.57 -5.69
C ALA A 3 -2.80 -9.84 -4.75
N LYS A 4 -2.34 -8.78 -4.08
CA LYS A 4 -3.16 -7.95 -3.19
C LYS A 4 -4.22 -7.17 -3.96
N PHE A 5 -3.84 -6.60 -5.11
CA PHE A 5 -4.79 -5.94 -5.99
C PHE A 5 -5.87 -6.90 -6.49
N TRP A 6 -5.48 -8.08 -6.98
CA TRP A 6 -6.45 -9.06 -7.50
C TRP A 6 -7.41 -9.56 -6.42
N SER A 7 -6.93 -9.84 -5.20
CA SER A 7 -7.80 -10.22 -4.08
C SER A 7 -8.79 -9.11 -3.67
N LEU A 8 -8.32 -7.86 -3.62
CA LEU A 8 -9.18 -6.69 -3.37
C LEU A 8 -10.17 -6.44 -4.51
N ALA A 9 -9.72 -6.58 -5.76
CA ALA A 9 -10.54 -6.38 -6.95
C ALA A 9 -11.62 -7.45 -7.07
N ALA A 10 -11.31 -8.70 -6.73
CA ALA A 10 -12.27 -9.80 -6.70
C ALA A 10 -13.38 -9.57 -5.66
N ARG A 11 -13.05 -9.00 -4.49
CA ARG A 11 -14.01 -8.80 -3.40
C ARG A 11 -14.80 -7.49 -3.47
N ARG A 12 -14.20 -6.41 -3.98
CA ARG A 12 -14.77 -5.04 -3.90
C ARG A 12 -14.85 -4.33 -5.25
N GLY A 13 -14.37 -4.96 -6.32
CA GLY A 13 -14.28 -4.36 -7.65
C GLY A 13 -13.00 -3.54 -7.86
N LYS A 14 -12.60 -3.42 -9.13
CA LYS A 14 -11.32 -2.84 -9.57
C LYS A 14 -11.11 -1.40 -9.08
N LYS A 15 -12.16 -0.56 -9.11
CA LYS A 15 -12.09 0.85 -8.67
C LYS A 15 -11.77 0.98 -7.18
N LYS A 16 -12.49 0.24 -6.33
CA LYS A 16 -12.27 0.27 -4.86
C LYS A 16 -10.92 -0.35 -4.48
N ALA A 17 -10.47 -1.37 -5.21
CA ALA A 17 -9.15 -1.97 -5.02
C ALA A 17 -8.01 -0.97 -5.31
N LEU A 18 -8.12 -0.21 -6.40
CA LEU A 18 -7.14 0.82 -6.75
C LEU A 18 -7.05 1.91 -5.66
N VAL A 19 -8.19 2.44 -5.21
CA VAL A 19 -8.24 3.47 -4.16
C VAL A 19 -7.64 2.94 -2.84
N ALA A 20 -7.94 1.71 -2.46
CA ALA A 20 -7.39 1.11 -1.24
C ALA A 20 -5.85 0.96 -1.28
N ILE A 21 -5.29 0.61 -2.44
CA ILE A 21 -3.83 0.52 -2.61
C ILE A 21 -3.20 1.91 -2.60
N ALA A 22 -3.78 2.85 -3.36
CA ALA A 22 -3.27 4.23 -3.45
C ALA A 22 -3.28 4.92 -2.08
N HIS A 23 -4.39 4.81 -1.33
CA HIS A 23 -4.48 5.36 0.03
C HIS A 23 -3.39 4.79 0.93
N ARG A 24 -3.19 3.46 0.93
CA ARG A 24 -2.16 2.81 1.73
C ARG A 24 -0.75 3.24 1.32
N MET A 25 -0.48 3.41 0.03
CA MET A 25 0.80 3.95 -0.46
C MET A 25 1.03 5.38 0.01
N LEU A 26 0.03 6.25 -0.12
CA LEU A 26 0.10 7.64 0.34
C LEU A 26 0.32 7.72 1.85
N THR A 27 -0.36 6.91 2.66
CA THR A 27 -0.14 6.85 4.11
C THR A 27 1.29 6.42 4.44
N ILE A 28 1.85 5.43 3.73
CA ILE A 28 3.23 4.98 3.93
C ILE A 28 4.20 6.13 3.61
N ILE A 29 4.04 6.76 2.45
CA ILE A 29 4.88 7.87 2.00
C ILE A 29 4.78 9.06 2.98
N TYR A 30 3.57 9.42 3.40
CA TYR A 30 3.33 10.47 4.37
C TYR A 30 3.99 10.16 5.72
N CYS A 31 3.84 8.93 6.23
CA CYS A 31 4.50 8.52 7.46
C CYS A 31 6.03 8.57 7.35
N MET A 32 6.61 8.19 6.21
CA MET A 32 8.05 8.28 5.96
C MET A 32 8.54 9.72 5.94
N LEU A 33 7.87 10.59 5.19
CA LEU A 33 8.19 12.02 5.11
C LEU A 33 8.02 12.72 6.46
N SER A 34 6.94 12.41 7.18
CA SER A 34 6.62 13.02 8.47
C SER A 34 7.59 12.59 9.57
N ARG A 35 8.08 11.34 9.54
CA ARG A 35 9.02 10.81 10.54
C ARG A 35 10.49 11.04 10.22
N LYS A 36 10.82 11.52 8.99
CA LYS A 36 12.21 11.66 8.48
C LYS A 36 13.09 10.42 8.65
N GLU A 37 12.49 9.26 8.89
CA GLU A 37 13.22 8.01 8.98
C GLU A 37 13.28 7.35 7.59
N PRO A 38 14.47 6.95 7.11
CA PRO A 38 14.59 6.22 5.87
C PRO A 38 13.80 4.91 5.97
N PHE A 39 13.11 4.55 4.89
CA PHE A 39 12.40 3.27 4.79
C PHE A 39 13.39 2.13 5.06
N ARG A 40 13.32 1.54 6.25
CA ARG A 40 13.93 0.23 6.49
C ARG A 40 13.02 -0.78 5.83
N GLU A 41 13.48 -1.30 4.70
CA GLU A 41 12.89 -2.47 4.08
C GLU A 41 12.75 -3.55 5.17
N PRO A 42 11.54 -4.07 5.43
CA PRO A 42 11.39 -5.15 6.39
C PRO A 42 12.17 -6.34 5.84
N GLN A 43 13.32 -6.63 6.46
CA GLN A 43 14.07 -7.85 6.22
C GLN A 43 13.15 -9.00 6.61
N ILE A 44 12.45 -9.55 5.61
CA ILE A 44 11.74 -10.80 5.74
C ILE A 44 12.84 -11.87 5.74
N SER A 45 13.20 -12.33 6.93
CA SER A 45 14.04 -13.50 7.14
C SER A 45 13.29 -14.78 6.83
#